data_AF-A0A6V7JCU5-F1
#
_entry.id   AF-A0A6V7JCU5-F1
#
_cell.length_a   1.000
_cell.length_b   1.000
_cell.length_c   1.000
_cell.angle_alpha   90.00
_cell.angle_beta   90.00
_cell.angle_gamma   90.00
#
_symmetry.space_group_name_H-M   'P 1'
#
loop_
_entity.id
_entity.type
_entity.pdbx_description
1 polymer ?
#
loop_
_entity_poly.entity_id
_entity_poly.type
_entity_poly.pdbx_seq_one_letter_code
_entity_poly.pdbx_strand_id
1 'polypeptide(L)'
;VMIANCFLSIGHMLNVPVIGVSTYGRLPWIYDMAGNLDGFDFIPEEPYGSNHLDFWKRINTVVSSAYQKWSFYHATNPQNTILNKYFGKKVPPLRELESNIALVITNAHVTTHGVKPITPGIVELGGMHVVDKYVPPLFY
;
A
#
# COMPACT_ATOMS: atom_id res chain seq x y z
N VAL A 1 6.99 2.83 -6.13
CA VAL A 1 8.13 2.83 -5.18
C VAL A 1 7.57 3.12 -3.80
N MET A 2 7.50 2.13 -2.90
CA MET A 2 6.92 2.32 -1.54
C MET A 2 7.87 1.98 -0.39
N ILE A 3 9.16 1.79 -0.71
CA ILE A 3 10.23 1.66 0.30
C ILE A 3 11.03 2.96 0.47
N ALA A 4 10.83 3.96 -0.39
CA ALA A 4 11.51 5.25 -0.34
C ALA A 4 10.50 6.38 -0.06
N ASN A 5 9.79 6.28 1.06
CA ASN A 5 8.73 7.22 1.43
C ASN A 5 9.26 8.61 1.79
N CYS A 6 10.57 8.77 1.99
CA CYS A 6 11.19 10.09 2.12
C CYS A 6 10.93 11.02 0.92
N PHE A 7 10.66 10.50 -0.29
CA PHE A 7 10.30 11.34 -1.45
C PHE A 7 8.95 12.04 -1.31
N LEU A 8 8.07 11.60 -0.40
CA LEU A 8 6.81 12.29 -0.09
C LEU A 8 7.06 13.73 0.39
N SER A 9 8.23 14.00 0.97
CA SER A 9 8.66 15.35 1.36
C SER A 9 8.66 16.35 0.19
N ILE A 10 8.96 15.90 -1.03
CA ILE A 10 8.96 16.76 -2.21
C ILE A 10 7.55 17.26 -2.50
N GLY A 11 6.56 16.35 -2.47
CA GLY A 11 5.15 16.73 -2.67
C GLY A 11 4.66 17.69 -1.59
N HIS A 12 5.04 17.44 -0.34
CA HIS A 12 4.74 18.34 0.79
C HIS A 12 5.34 19.74 0.57
N MET A 13 6.62 19.83 0.21
CA MET A 13 7.32 21.10 -0.04
C MET A 13 6.74 21.89 -1.22
N LEU A 14 6.26 21.19 -2.25
CA LEU A 14 5.62 21.79 -3.41
C LEU A 14 4.13 22.08 -3.20
N ASN A 15 3.56 21.67 -2.06
CA ASN A 15 2.14 21.74 -1.76
C ASN A 15 1.26 21.09 -2.85
N VAL A 16 1.68 19.92 -3.34
CA VAL A 16 0.96 19.14 -4.35
C VAL A 16 0.52 17.79 -3.79
N PRO A 17 -0.66 17.28 -4.19
CA PRO A 17 -1.10 15.95 -3.78
C PRO A 17 -0.15 14.88 -4.35
N VAL A 18 0.22 13.91 -3.52
CA VAL A 18 1.07 12.78 -3.93
C VAL A 18 0.22 11.54 -4.12
N ILE A 19 0.45 10.85 -5.24
CA ILE A 19 -0.14 9.56 -5.55
C ILE A 19 0.94 8.48 -5.40
N GLY A 20 0.69 7.51 -4.53
CA GLY A 20 1.54 6.34 -4.33
C GLY A 20 1.28 5.27 -5.40
N VAL A 21 2.32 4.55 -5.80
CA VAL A 21 2.21 3.39 -6.69
C VAL A 21 2.94 2.19 -6.12
N SER A 22 2.21 1.11 -5.88
CA SER A 22 2.70 -0.22 -5.53
C SER A 22 2.78 -1.10 -6.76
N THR A 23 3.95 -1.64 -7.04
CA THR A 23 4.10 -2.74 -8.01
C THR A 23 3.71 -4.09 -7.41
N TYR A 24 3.52 -4.13 -6.09
CA TYR A 24 3.02 -5.29 -5.37
C TYR A 24 1.53 -5.11 -5.07
N GLY A 25 0.89 -6.20 -4.66
CA GLY A 25 -0.50 -6.18 -4.21
C GLY A 25 -0.69 -5.43 -2.90
N ARG A 26 -1.67 -5.89 -2.13
CA ARG A 26 -2.09 -5.22 -0.90
C ARG A 26 -1.12 -5.53 0.23
N LEU A 27 -0.50 -4.49 0.77
CA LEU A 27 0.45 -4.59 1.88
C LEU A 27 -0.16 -3.95 3.12
N PRO A 28 0.05 -4.52 4.32
CA PRO A 28 -0.56 -4.01 5.55
C PRO A 28 -0.36 -2.50 5.79
N TRP A 29 0.84 -1.96 5.55
CA TRP A 29 1.12 -0.53 5.78
C TRP A 29 0.49 0.41 4.74
N ILE A 30 0.09 -0.10 3.56
CA ILE A 30 -0.61 0.70 2.54
C ILE A 30 -2.00 1.08 3.05
N TYR A 31 -2.63 0.17 3.80
CA TYR A 31 -3.92 0.44 4.42
C TYR A 31 -3.83 1.62 5.40
N ASP A 32 -2.79 1.68 6.22
CA ASP A 32 -2.56 2.78 7.16
C ASP A 32 -2.34 4.11 6.42
N MET A 33 -1.56 4.09 5.33
CA MET A 33 -1.31 5.26 4.48
C MET A 33 -2.58 5.81 3.83
N ALA A 34 -3.50 4.93 3.44
CA ALA A 34 -4.75 5.30 2.77
C ALA A 34 -5.95 5.44 3.75
N GLY A 35 -5.67 5.48 5.06
CA GLY A 35 -6.67 5.65 6.11
C GLY A 35 -7.70 4.50 6.20
N ASN A 36 -7.33 3.30 5.77
CA ASN A 36 -8.18 2.13 5.87
C ASN A 36 -8.20 1.58 7.30
N LEU A 37 -9.31 0.97 7.72
CA LEU A 37 -9.45 0.42 9.06
C LEU A 37 -8.73 -0.92 9.17
N ASP A 38 -7.84 -1.03 10.15
CA ASP A 38 -7.12 -2.27 10.53
C ASP A 38 -8.05 -3.42 10.96
N GLY A 39 -9.31 -3.11 11.21
CA GLY A 39 -10.34 -4.09 11.55
C GLY A 39 -10.53 -5.18 10.49
N PHE A 40 -10.02 -5.04 9.27
CA PHE A 40 -10.18 -6.03 8.21
C PHE A 40 -9.00 -7.02 8.08
N ASP A 41 -8.02 -6.96 8.99
CA ASP A 41 -6.84 -7.84 8.93
C ASP A 41 -7.10 -9.29 9.33
N PHE A 42 -8.29 -9.62 9.84
CA PHE A 42 -8.72 -11.02 10.00
C PHE A 42 -9.30 -11.62 8.71
N ILE A 43 -9.54 -10.82 7.66
CA ILE A 43 -10.01 -11.29 6.35
C ILE A 43 -8.77 -11.68 5.53
N PRO A 44 -8.65 -12.96 5.14
CA PRO A 44 -7.48 -13.42 4.41
C PRO A 44 -7.55 -12.93 2.96
N GLU A 45 -6.39 -12.73 2.35
CA GLU A 45 -6.29 -12.37 0.94
C GLU A 45 -6.28 -13.62 0.04
N GLU A 46 -7.36 -14.42 0.12
CA GLU A 46 -7.47 -15.66 -0.65
C GLU A 46 -8.22 -15.43 -1.97
N PRO A 47 -7.65 -15.82 -3.14
CA PRO A 47 -8.25 -15.57 -4.45
C PRO A 47 -9.62 -16.25 -4.72
N TYR A 48 -10.14 -17.04 -3.78
CA TYR A 48 -11.34 -17.84 -4.00
C TYR A 48 -12.18 -18.00 -2.73
N GLY A 49 -12.78 -16.92 -2.21
CA GLY A 49 -14.01 -16.94 -1.39
C GLY A 49 -14.13 -18.00 -0.28
N SER A 50 -13.02 -18.52 0.23
CA SER A 50 -12.94 -19.55 1.25
C SER A 50 -13.25 -18.86 2.58
N ASN A 51 -14.54 -18.61 2.77
CA ASN A 51 -15.08 -17.83 3.88
C ASN A 51 -14.99 -18.58 5.23
N HIS A 52 -14.40 -19.78 5.23
CA HIS A 52 -14.22 -20.61 6.41
C HIS A 52 -12.76 -20.58 6.88
N LEU A 53 -12.38 -19.42 7.42
CA LEU A 53 -11.20 -19.37 8.27
C LEU A 53 -11.51 -19.89 9.66
N ASP A 54 -10.80 -20.95 10.05
CA ASP A 54 -10.70 -21.36 11.45
C ASP A 54 -10.13 -20.21 12.30
N PHE A 55 -10.54 -20.16 13.55
CA PHE A 55 -10.10 -19.15 14.53
C PHE A 55 -8.58 -18.94 14.52
N TRP A 56 -7.80 -20.01 14.47
CA TRP A 56 -6.34 -19.95 14.43
C TRP A 56 -5.77 -19.31 13.17
N LYS A 57 -6.40 -19.52 12.01
CA LYS A 57 -5.97 -18.88 10.76
C LYS A 57 -6.17 -17.37 10.86
N ARG A 58 -7.29 -16.90 11.44
CA ARG A 58 -7.55 -15.46 11.67
C ARG A 58 -6.49 -14.84 12.57
N ILE A 59 -6.13 -15.51 13.66
CA ILE A 59 -5.05 -15.06 14.55
C ILE A 59 -3.74 -14.97 13.78
N ASN A 60 -3.38 -16.01 13.02
CA ASN A 60 -2.16 -16.00 12.23
C ASN A 60 -2.14 -14.85 11.22
N THR A 61 -3.25 -14.55 10.55
CA THR A 61 -3.35 -13.40 9.62
C THR A 61 -3.11 -12.07 10.36
N VAL A 62 -3.75 -11.86 11.50
CA VAL A 62 -3.59 -10.63 12.30
C VAL A 62 -2.16 -10.48 12.80
N VAL A 63 -1.57 -11.53 13.36
CA VAL A 63 -0.18 -11.53 13.86
C VAL A 63 0.79 -11.30 12.71
N SER A 64 0.57 -11.93 11.55
CA SER A 64 1.42 -11.75 10.37
C SER A 64 1.30 -10.34 9.80
N SER A 65 0.11 -9.74 9.79
CA SER A 65 -0.11 -8.35 9.38
C SER A 65 0.64 -7.39 10.31
N ALA A 66 0.46 -7.55 11.62
CA ALA A 66 1.13 -6.73 12.62
C ALA A 66 2.66 -6.84 12.55
N TYR A 67 3.18 -8.05 12.37
CA TYR A 67 4.62 -8.27 12.19
C TYR A 67 5.15 -7.60 10.93
N GLN A 68 4.44 -7.68 9.81
CA GLN A 68 4.81 -7.02 8.56
C GLN A 68 4.82 -5.49 8.71
N LYS A 69 3.80 -4.90 9.34
CA LYS A 69 3.77 -3.45 9.64
C LYS A 69 4.95 -3.05 10.52
N TRP A 70 5.18 -3.78 11.61
CA TRP A 70 6.29 -3.53 12.52
C TRP A 70 7.64 -3.58 11.80
N SER A 71 7.86 -4.61 10.99
CA SER A 71 9.09 -4.79 10.20
C SER A 71 9.28 -3.63 9.22
N PHE A 72 8.22 -3.26 8.50
CA PHE A 72 8.23 -2.14 7.57
C PHE A 72 8.56 -0.80 8.26
N TYR A 73 7.89 -0.50 9.38
CA TYR A 73 8.14 0.71 10.15
C TYR A 73 9.54 0.75 10.73
N HIS A 74 10.02 -0.36 11.27
CA HIS A 74 11.40 -0.46 11.75
C HIS A 74 12.42 -0.17 10.64
N ALA A 75 12.23 -0.77 9.45
CA ALA A 75 13.14 -0.59 8.33
C ALA A 75 13.11 0.82 7.72
N THR A 76 11.97 1.51 7.77
CA THR A 76 11.79 2.83 7.13
C THR A 76 11.95 4.01 8.11
N ASN A 77 11.85 3.81 9.43
CA ASN A 77 12.05 4.86 10.43
C ASN A 77 13.38 5.63 10.30
N PRO A 78 14.54 5.01 9.95
CA PRO A 78 15.78 5.73 9.72
C PRO A 78 15.71 6.82 8.63
N GLN A 79 14.70 6.78 7.74
CA GLN A 79 14.49 7.82 6.73
C GLN A 79 14.16 9.19 7.36
N ASN A 80 13.65 9.24 8.60
CA ASN A 80 13.49 10.51 9.32
C ASN A 80 14.82 11.25 9.51
N THR A 81 15.92 10.53 9.69
CA THR A 81 17.26 11.14 9.79
C THR A 81 17.66 11.79 8.48
N ILE A 82 17.32 11.16 7.35
CA ILE A 82 17.57 11.71 6.01
C ILE A 82 16.70 12.96 5.81
N LEU A 83 15.41 12.89 6.13
CA LEU A 83 14.50 14.04 6.04
C LEU A 83 15.01 15.23 6.87
N ASN A 84 15.38 14.99 8.13
CA ASN A 84 15.93 16.02 9.00
C ASN A 84 17.25 16.60 8.47
N LYS A 85 18.11 15.78 7.87
CA LYS A 85 19.39 16.24 7.31
C LYS A 85 19.21 17.19 6.12
N TYR A 86 18.27 16.90 5.22
CA TYR A 86 18.09 17.66 3.98
C TYR A 86 17.03 18.77 4.06
N PHE A 87 15.97 18.55 4.85
CA PHE A 87 14.82 19.48 4.93
C PHE A 87 14.65 20.10 6.32
N GLY A 88 15.31 19.57 7.35
CA GLY A 88 15.18 20.06 8.73
C GLY A 88 13.72 19.98 9.20
N LYS A 89 13.27 21.02 9.91
CA LYS A 89 11.89 21.13 10.44
C LYS A 89 10.85 21.59 9.41
N LYS A 90 11.22 21.74 8.12
CA LYS A 90 10.29 22.18 7.08
C LYS A 90 9.32 21.07 6.64
N VAL A 91 9.60 19.83 7.01
CA VAL A 91 8.86 18.65 6.60
C VAL A 91 8.49 17.87 7.87
N PRO A 92 7.25 17.37 7.99
CA PRO A 92 6.84 16.59 9.15
C PRO A 92 7.52 15.21 9.19
N PRO A 93 7.39 14.47 10.29
CA PRO A 93 7.85 13.09 10.39
C PRO A 93 7.32 12.20 9.24
N LEU A 94 8.08 11.16 8.91
CA LEU A 94 7.76 10.23 7.82
C LEU A 94 6.33 9.68 7.89
N ARG A 95 5.85 9.32 9.09
CA ARG A 95 4.49 8.75 9.27
C ARG A 95 3.39 9.77 9.01
N GLU A 96 3.64 11.03 9.30
CA GLU A 96 2.69 12.11 8.99
C GLU A 96 2.68 12.38 7.48
N LEU A 97 3.83 12.35 6.81
CA LEU A 97 3.89 12.43 5.35
C LEU A 97 3.11 11.30 4.68
N GLU A 98 3.30 10.08 5.17
CA GLU A 98 2.61 8.88 4.70
C GLU A 98 1.09 8.96 4.88
N SER A 99 0.62 9.56 5.97
CA SER A 99 -0.81 9.77 6.22
C SER A 99 -1.46 10.85 5.34
N ASN A 100 -0.66 11.63 4.60
CA ASN A 100 -1.13 12.70 3.72
C ASN A 100 -1.04 12.32 2.23
N ILE A 101 -1.00 11.02 1.93
CA ILE A 101 -1.07 10.54 0.55
C ILE A 101 -2.51 10.67 0.05
N ALA A 102 -2.69 11.24 -1.14
CA ALA A 102 -4.02 11.48 -1.70
C ALA A 102 -4.67 10.20 -2.23
N LEU A 103 -3.85 9.29 -2.79
CA LEU A 103 -4.30 8.05 -3.42
C LEU A 103 -3.13 7.06 -3.48
N VAL A 104 -3.41 5.76 -3.30
CA VAL A 104 -2.45 4.68 -3.58
C VAL A 104 -3.01 3.74 -4.64
N ILE A 105 -2.28 3.63 -5.74
CA ILE A 105 -2.53 2.64 -6.79
C ILE A 105 -1.75 1.38 -6.44
N THR A 106 -2.40 0.22 -6.40
CA THR A 106 -1.75 -1.07 -6.10
C THR A 106 -1.89 -2.04 -7.27
N ASN A 107 -0.87 -2.87 -7.49
CA ASN A 107 -0.91 -3.95 -8.48
C ASN A 107 -1.65 -5.16 -7.91
N ALA A 108 -2.90 -4.95 -7.56
CA ALA A 108 -3.83 -5.89 -6.95
C ALA A 108 -5.06 -6.04 -7.84
N HIS A 109 -5.74 -7.17 -7.73
CA HIS A 109 -7.07 -7.34 -8.30
C HIS A 109 -7.88 -8.29 -7.42
N VAL A 110 -9.20 -8.08 -7.38
CA VAL A 110 -10.13 -8.90 -6.60
C VAL A 110 -10.03 -10.40 -6.93
N THR A 111 -9.68 -10.76 -8.17
CA THR A 111 -9.51 -12.16 -8.56
C THR A 111 -8.25 -12.81 -8.01
N THR A 112 -7.20 -12.04 -7.71
CA THR A 112 -5.92 -12.57 -7.20
C THR A 112 -5.80 -12.49 -5.69
N HIS A 113 -6.50 -11.55 -5.06
CA HIS A 113 -6.41 -11.31 -3.62
C HIS A 113 -7.74 -11.48 -2.89
N GLY A 114 -8.83 -11.77 -3.59
CA GLY A 114 -10.15 -11.90 -2.99
C GLY A 114 -10.76 -10.55 -2.56
N VAL A 115 -12.02 -10.62 -2.12
CA VAL A 115 -12.79 -9.44 -1.71
C VAL A 115 -12.34 -8.99 -0.31
N LYS A 116 -11.83 -7.76 -0.22
CA LYS A 116 -11.57 -7.09 1.06
C LYS A 116 -12.10 -5.66 0.97
N PRO A 117 -12.76 -5.14 2.01
CA PRO A 117 -13.15 -3.73 2.05
C PRO A 117 -11.90 -2.84 2.10
N ILE A 118 -11.84 -1.90 1.17
CA ILE A 118 -10.79 -0.89 1.04
C ILE A 118 -11.42 0.50 0.96
N THR A 119 -10.70 1.51 1.41
CA THR A 119 -11.12 2.90 1.27
C THR A 119 -10.98 3.36 -0.18
N PRO A 120 -11.72 4.41 -0.60
CA PRO A 120 -11.51 5.04 -1.91
C PRO A 120 -10.09 5.60 -2.14
N GLY A 121 -9.29 5.73 -1.06
CA GLY A 121 -7.88 6.09 -1.13
C GLY A 121 -6.98 4.98 -1.72
N ILE A 122 -7.52 3.78 -1.96
CA ILE A 122 -6.82 2.68 -2.61
C ILE A 122 -7.52 2.32 -3.92
N VAL A 123 -6.76 2.31 -5.01
CA VAL A 123 -7.23 1.85 -6.32
C VAL A 123 -6.42 0.63 -6.73
N GLU A 124 -7.11 -0.48 -6.99
CA GLU A 124 -6.51 -1.74 -7.41
C GLU A 124 -6.46 -1.79 -8.95
N LEU A 125 -5.26 -1.85 -9.51
CA LEU A 125 -5.01 -2.05 -10.95
C LEU A 125 -4.20 -3.32 -11.14
N GLY A 126 -4.85 -4.42 -11.49
CA GLY A 126 -4.16 -5.68 -11.75
C GLY A 126 -3.37 -5.65 -13.06
N GLY A 127 -2.20 -6.29 -13.07
CA GLY A 127 -1.46 -6.50 -14.31
C GLY A 127 -0.70 -5.26 -14.79
N MET A 128 -0.29 -4.34 -13.91
CA MET A 128 0.48 -3.13 -14.27
C MET A 128 1.78 -3.43 -15.05
N HIS A 129 2.28 -4.66 -14.97
CA HIS A 129 3.48 -5.13 -15.66
C HIS A 129 3.18 -5.82 -17.01
N VAL A 130 1.91 -6.09 -17.31
CA VAL A 130 1.50 -6.73 -18.56
C VAL A 130 1.46 -5.64 -19.63
N VAL A 131 2.40 -5.72 -20.56
CA VAL A 131 2.39 -4.89 -21.76
C VAL A 131 1.63 -5.66 -22.82
N ASP A 132 0.62 -5.05 -23.43
CA ASP A 132 -0.03 -5.62 -24.59
C ASP A 132 1.03 -5.93 -25.66
N LYS A 133 1.19 -7.22 -26.01
CA LYS A 133 1.72 -7.52 -27.33
C LYS A 133 0.70 -6.91 -28.29
N TYR A 134 1.15 -6.09 -29.24
CA TYR A 134 0.32 -5.63 -30.35
C TYR A 134 -0.46 -6.83 -30.91
N VAL A 135 -1.75 -6.89 -30.64
CA VAL A 135 -2.67 -7.80 -31.29
C VAL A 135 -3.21 -7.01 -32.47
N PRO A 136 -2.75 -7.25 -33.72
CA PRO A 136 -3.37 -6.61 -34.86
C PRO A 136 -4.88 -6.87 -34.82
N PRO A 137 -5.71 -5.87 -35.17
CA PRO A 137 -7.15 -6.04 -35.17
C PRO A 137 -7.50 -7.27 -36.01
N LEU A 138 -8.24 -8.22 -35.41
CA LEU A 138 -8.77 -9.40 -36.07
C LEU A 138 -9.97 -9.00 -36.95
N PHE A 139 -9.74 -8.15 -37.94
CA PHE A 139 -10.69 -7.86 -39.00
C PHE A 139 -9.91 -7.61 -40.31
N TYR A 140 -10.04 -8.56 -41.24
CA TYR A 140 -9.92 -8.36 -42.69
C TYR A 140 -11.32 -8.16 -43.25
#